data_AF-A0A099EW12-F1
#
_entry.id   AF-A0A099EW12-F1
#
_cell.length_a   1.000
_cell.length_b   1.000
_cell.length_c   1.000
_cell.angle_alpha   90.00
_cell.angle_beta   90.00
_cell.angle_gamma   90.00
#
_symmetry.space_group_name_H-M   'P 1'
#
loop_
_entity.id
_entity.type
_entity.pdbx_description
1 polymer ?
#
loop_
_entity_poly.entity_id
_entity_poly.type
_entity_poly.pdbx_seq_one_letter_code
_entity_poly.pdbx_strand_id
1 'polypeptide(L)'
;MTNSYEAKQEARRVRLEAAADRAEGRAEAAYKRADMSEAATGIPFGQPILVGHHSEARHRRAIDRASRAMDASVAESKRAGDLRAKAAAVGTGGISADDPEAIDKLKEQLAEAETTQRDMKAANKIVLKWARKGVTGETEGPDFDAYAAALAEVRPIFTPTLARQLITRNMGCIGFAPFQLTNNSANMRRIRQRIEVLEKAATRESRETRWIGGIIITENTDENRLQIAFPGKPDAATRDALKSNGFRWAPSQDAWQRQLTNAAIYAGRRVIAALGLTPEEN
;
A
#
# COMPACT_ATOMS: atom_id res chain seq x y z
N MET A 1 8.97 -3.67 -21.85
CA MET A 1 7.57 -4.14 -21.71
C MET A 1 7.18 -3.90 -20.26
N THR A 2 6.14 -3.13 -19.99
CA THR A 2 5.74 -2.80 -18.62
C THR A 2 5.31 -4.06 -17.88
N ASN A 3 5.82 -4.26 -16.68
CA ASN A 3 5.46 -5.37 -15.80
C ASN A 3 3.93 -5.43 -15.59
N SER A 4 3.31 -6.59 -15.81
CA SER A 4 1.85 -6.78 -15.72
C SER A 4 1.27 -6.38 -14.36
N TYR A 5 2.04 -6.57 -13.28
CA TYR A 5 1.65 -6.15 -11.94
C TYR A 5 1.61 -4.63 -11.81
N GLU A 6 2.62 -3.94 -12.33
CA GLU A 6 2.71 -2.48 -12.31
C GLU A 6 1.61 -1.85 -13.16
N ALA A 7 1.31 -2.43 -14.33
CA ALA A 7 0.19 -2.00 -15.16
C ALA A 7 -1.16 -2.12 -14.42
N LYS A 8 -1.36 -3.16 -13.60
CA LYS A 8 -2.56 -3.31 -12.77
C LYS A 8 -2.63 -2.26 -11.65
N GLN A 9 -1.51 -1.94 -11.00
CA GLN A 9 -1.44 -0.87 -10.01
C GLN A 9 -1.76 0.48 -10.66
N GLU A 10 -1.19 0.75 -11.84
CA GLU A 10 -1.43 1.97 -12.60
C GLU A 10 -2.90 2.12 -12.97
N ALA A 11 -3.50 1.09 -13.56
CA ALA A 11 -4.91 1.10 -13.92
C ALA A 11 -5.82 1.32 -12.70
N ARG A 12 -5.43 0.82 -11.51
CA ARG A 12 -6.14 1.08 -10.26
C ARG A 12 -5.99 2.53 -9.82
N ARG A 13 -4.79 3.12 -9.92
CA ARG A 13 -4.54 4.53 -9.60
C ARG A 13 -5.36 5.44 -10.50
N VAL A 14 -5.27 5.27 -11.81
CA VAL A 14 -6.05 6.04 -12.80
C VAL A 14 -7.56 5.93 -12.54
N ARG A 15 -8.06 4.74 -12.21
CA ARG A 15 -9.49 4.56 -11.87
C ARG A 15 -9.90 5.34 -10.62
N LEU A 16 -9.05 5.37 -9.60
CA LEU A 16 -9.30 6.10 -8.36
C LEU A 16 -9.24 7.62 -8.58
N GLU A 17 -8.29 8.10 -9.36
CA GLU A 17 -8.18 9.52 -9.76
C GLU A 17 -9.40 9.96 -10.54
N ALA A 18 -9.78 9.21 -11.59
CA ALA A 18 -11.00 9.52 -12.34
C ALA A 18 -12.26 9.48 -11.47
N ALA A 19 -12.30 8.62 -10.43
CA ALA A 19 -13.39 8.61 -9.47
C ALA A 19 -13.38 9.82 -8.53
N ALA A 20 -12.20 10.31 -8.16
CA ALA A 20 -12.03 11.53 -7.38
C ALA A 20 -12.49 12.75 -8.18
N ASP A 21 -12.11 12.86 -9.45
CA ASP A 21 -12.49 13.98 -10.32
C ASP A 21 -14.01 14.02 -10.53
N ARG A 22 -14.65 12.84 -10.69
CA ARG A 22 -16.12 12.76 -10.72
C ARG A 22 -16.76 13.20 -9.40
N ALA A 23 -16.13 12.92 -8.25
CA ALA A 23 -16.62 13.38 -6.95
C ALA A 23 -16.44 14.89 -6.78
N GLU A 24 -15.32 15.45 -7.22
CA GLU A 24 -15.07 16.88 -7.23
C GLU A 24 -16.06 17.63 -8.14
N GLY A 25 -16.32 17.12 -9.35
CA GLY A 25 -17.36 17.67 -10.22
C GLY A 25 -18.76 17.63 -9.59
N ARG A 26 -19.10 16.58 -8.82
CA ARG A 26 -20.34 16.54 -8.04
C ARG A 26 -20.35 17.56 -6.91
N ALA A 27 -19.21 17.78 -6.23
CA ALA A 27 -19.05 18.77 -5.18
C ALA A 27 -19.26 20.20 -5.71
N GLU A 28 -18.64 20.52 -6.85
CA GLU A 28 -18.78 21.82 -7.51
C GLU A 28 -20.22 22.05 -8.00
N ALA A 29 -20.84 21.03 -8.60
CA ALA A 29 -22.24 21.11 -9.02
C ALA A 29 -23.20 21.25 -7.82
N ALA A 30 -22.89 20.67 -6.67
CA ALA A 30 -23.66 20.85 -5.45
C ALA A 30 -23.46 22.25 -4.84
N TYR A 31 -22.23 22.78 -4.86
CA TYR A 31 -21.92 24.14 -4.45
C TYR A 31 -22.70 25.17 -5.28
N LYS A 32 -22.69 25.02 -6.61
CA LYS A 32 -23.50 25.88 -7.52
C LYS A 32 -25.00 25.81 -7.22
N ARG A 33 -25.52 24.65 -6.80
CA ARG A 33 -26.92 24.48 -6.38
C ARG A 33 -27.23 25.08 -5.01
N ALA A 34 -26.21 25.37 -4.19
CA ALA A 34 -26.35 26.06 -2.91
C ALA A 34 -26.44 27.59 -3.07
N ASP A 35 -26.42 28.10 -4.31
CA ASP A 35 -26.53 29.53 -4.57
C ASP A 35 -27.86 30.10 -4.04
N MET A 36 -27.73 31.05 -3.13
CA MET A 36 -28.83 31.80 -2.50
C MET A 36 -28.98 33.21 -3.08
N SER A 37 -28.30 33.51 -4.19
CA SER A 37 -28.45 34.77 -4.90
C SER A 37 -29.91 35.07 -5.24
N GLU A 38 -30.23 36.36 -5.35
CA GLU A 38 -31.56 36.79 -5.76
C GLU A 38 -31.92 36.24 -7.15
N ALA A 39 -30.95 36.12 -8.05
CA ALA A 39 -31.17 35.51 -9.37
C ALA A 39 -31.58 34.04 -9.29
N ALA A 40 -31.00 33.27 -8.35
CA ALA A 40 -31.28 31.84 -8.19
C ALA A 40 -32.57 31.57 -7.40
N THR A 41 -32.85 32.40 -6.39
CA THR A 41 -33.93 32.14 -5.43
C THR A 41 -35.10 33.11 -5.51
N GLY A 42 -34.91 34.27 -6.16
CA GLY A 42 -35.83 35.42 -6.17
C GLY A 42 -36.12 35.96 -4.78
N ILE A 43 -35.16 35.88 -3.87
CA ILE A 43 -35.19 36.43 -2.51
C ILE A 43 -34.11 37.51 -2.45
N PRO A 44 -34.48 38.79 -2.20
CA PRO A 44 -33.51 39.86 -2.02
C PRO A 44 -32.51 39.55 -0.91
N PHE A 45 -31.25 39.92 -1.14
CA PHE A 45 -30.20 39.68 -0.17
C PHE A 45 -30.48 40.41 1.16
N GLY A 46 -30.33 39.69 2.28
CA GLY A 46 -30.55 40.24 3.63
C GLY A 46 -32.01 40.34 4.07
N GLN A 47 -32.99 39.90 3.25
CA GLN A 47 -34.39 39.85 3.67
C GLN A 47 -34.56 38.84 4.82
N PRO A 48 -35.21 39.20 5.95
CA PRO A 48 -35.55 38.23 6.99
C PRO A 48 -36.68 37.29 6.55
N ILE A 49 -36.83 36.15 7.22
CA ILE A 49 -37.98 35.26 7.01
C ILE A 49 -39.25 35.97 7.52
N LEU A 50 -40.17 36.30 6.62
CA LEU A 50 -41.44 36.94 6.96
C LEU A 50 -42.43 35.89 7.47
N VAL A 51 -42.49 35.69 8.79
CA VAL A 51 -43.37 34.70 9.42
C VAL A 51 -44.85 35.06 9.22
N GLY A 52 -45.66 34.09 8.78
CA GLY A 52 -47.08 34.26 8.48
C GLY A 52 -47.39 34.85 7.10
N HIS A 53 -46.37 35.23 6.31
CA HIS A 53 -46.55 35.73 4.95
C HIS A 53 -46.54 34.59 3.92
N HIS A 54 -47.24 34.75 2.79
CA HIS A 54 -47.34 33.72 1.74
C HIS A 54 -45.98 33.29 1.15
N SER A 55 -44.94 34.14 1.26
CA SER A 55 -43.57 33.85 0.81
C SER A 55 -42.72 33.06 1.83
N GLU A 56 -43.18 32.89 3.06
CA GLU A 56 -42.44 32.22 4.14
C GLU A 56 -41.99 30.81 3.75
N ALA A 57 -42.92 30.00 3.25
CA ALA A 57 -42.65 28.61 2.88
C ALA A 57 -41.62 28.50 1.76
N ARG A 58 -41.63 29.43 0.80
CA ARG A 58 -40.63 29.51 -0.27
C ARG A 58 -39.25 29.85 0.29
N HIS A 59 -39.17 30.82 1.19
CA HIS A 59 -37.91 31.24 1.80
C HIS A 59 -37.27 30.10 2.60
N ARG A 60 -38.02 29.47 3.51
CA ARG A 60 -37.53 28.32 4.31
C ARG A 60 -37.03 27.18 3.41
N ARG A 61 -37.80 26.84 2.36
CA ARG A 61 -37.40 25.80 1.39
C ARG A 61 -36.14 26.16 0.59
N ALA A 62 -35.91 27.44 0.30
CA ALA A 62 -34.69 27.88 -0.38
C ALA A 62 -33.46 27.68 0.53
N ILE A 63 -33.55 28.10 1.79
CA ILE A 63 -32.50 27.89 2.80
C ILE A 63 -32.23 26.38 3.00
N ASP A 64 -33.29 25.59 3.19
CA ASP A 64 -33.15 24.14 3.40
C ASP A 64 -32.48 23.46 2.20
N ARG A 65 -32.84 23.87 0.97
CA ARG A 65 -32.22 23.35 -0.25
C ARG A 65 -30.75 23.73 -0.34
N ALA A 66 -30.41 24.99 -0.05
CA ALA A 66 -29.04 25.46 -0.09
C ALA A 66 -28.18 24.79 0.99
N SER A 67 -28.69 24.63 2.20
CA SER A 67 -28.02 23.89 3.28
C SER A 67 -27.73 22.45 2.85
N ARG A 68 -28.74 21.71 2.36
CA ARG A 68 -28.54 20.32 1.90
C ARG A 68 -27.57 20.21 0.73
N ALA A 69 -27.59 21.18 -0.18
CA ALA A 69 -26.67 21.24 -1.31
C ALA A 69 -25.24 21.53 -0.84
N MET A 70 -25.06 22.38 0.18
CA MET A 70 -23.78 22.65 0.79
C MET A 70 -23.23 21.43 1.53
N ASP A 71 -24.07 20.75 2.32
CA ASP A 71 -23.71 19.50 3.00
C ASP A 71 -23.25 18.43 1.99
N ALA A 72 -23.99 18.30 0.88
CA ALA A 72 -23.61 17.39 -0.21
C ALA A 72 -22.29 17.80 -0.87
N SER A 73 -22.04 19.11 -1.05
CA SER A 73 -20.78 19.62 -1.61
C SER A 73 -19.59 19.26 -0.72
N VAL A 74 -19.70 19.50 0.58
CA VAL A 74 -18.66 19.16 1.56
C VAL A 74 -18.42 17.65 1.61
N ALA A 75 -19.49 16.85 1.62
CA ALA A 75 -19.37 15.39 1.63
C ALA A 75 -18.68 14.84 0.38
N GLU A 76 -19.02 15.33 -0.81
CA GLU A 76 -18.39 14.91 -2.07
C GLU A 76 -16.95 15.42 -2.20
N SER A 77 -16.64 16.63 -1.70
CA SER A 77 -15.27 17.15 -1.64
C SER A 77 -14.38 16.28 -0.73
N LYS A 78 -14.87 15.92 0.46
CA LYS A 78 -14.19 14.97 1.34
C LYS A 78 -13.98 13.63 0.66
N ARG A 79 -15.00 13.10 -0.03
CA ARG A 79 -14.90 11.86 -0.79
C ARG A 79 -13.83 11.94 -1.89
N ALA A 80 -13.72 13.06 -2.59
CA ALA A 80 -12.68 13.28 -3.59
C ALA A 80 -11.28 13.23 -2.96
N GLY A 81 -11.09 13.93 -1.82
CA GLY A 81 -9.84 13.88 -1.04
C GLY A 81 -9.46 12.46 -0.62
N ASP A 82 -10.41 11.70 -0.06
CA ASP A 82 -10.19 10.30 0.36
C ASP A 82 -9.81 9.40 -0.84
N LEU A 83 -10.40 9.62 -2.01
CA LEU A 83 -10.09 8.88 -3.22
C LEU A 83 -8.69 9.23 -3.75
N ARG A 84 -8.28 10.50 -3.71
CA ARG A 84 -6.92 10.93 -4.06
C ARG A 84 -5.89 10.36 -3.10
N ALA A 85 -6.16 10.38 -1.79
CA ALA A 85 -5.29 9.75 -0.80
C ALA A 85 -5.13 8.24 -1.08
N LYS A 86 -6.23 7.54 -1.44
CA LYS A 86 -6.18 6.14 -1.85
C LYS A 86 -5.37 5.92 -3.13
N ALA A 87 -5.48 6.83 -4.10
CA ALA A 87 -4.71 6.78 -5.35
C ALA A 87 -3.21 6.96 -5.10
N ALA A 88 -2.83 7.96 -4.29
CA ALA A 88 -1.45 8.21 -3.90
C ALA A 88 -0.83 7.06 -3.09
N ALA A 89 -1.64 6.33 -2.32
CA ALA A 89 -1.20 5.15 -1.56
C ALA A 89 -1.07 3.87 -2.42
N VAL A 90 -1.47 3.89 -3.70
CA VAL A 90 -1.27 2.75 -4.60
C VAL A 90 0.23 2.61 -4.88
N GLY A 91 0.77 1.41 -4.66
CA GLY A 91 2.19 1.12 -4.90
C GLY A 91 3.16 1.55 -3.80
N THR A 92 2.71 2.22 -2.72
CA THR A 92 3.57 2.59 -1.58
C THR A 92 3.77 1.45 -0.58
N GLY A 93 3.06 0.34 -0.76
CA GLY A 93 3.26 -0.88 0.01
C GLY A 93 4.61 -1.53 -0.28
N GLY A 94 4.97 -2.53 0.54
CA GLY A 94 6.15 -3.35 0.26
C GLY A 94 6.03 -4.17 -1.04
N ILE A 95 7.14 -4.78 -1.45
CA ILE A 95 7.20 -5.62 -2.65
C ILE A 95 6.20 -6.78 -2.54
N SER A 96 5.24 -6.83 -3.47
CA SER A 96 4.19 -7.84 -3.51
C SER A 96 4.74 -9.18 -4.02
N ALA A 97 4.19 -10.28 -3.51
CA ALA A 97 4.51 -11.62 -4.02
C ALA A 97 3.89 -11.90 -5.41
N ASP A 98 2.90 -11.10 -5.82
CA ASP A 98 2.27 -11.19 -7.14
C ASP A 98 3.05 -10.40 -8.23
N ASP A 99 4.14 -9.72 -7.85
CA ASP A 99 5.03 -9.05 -8.81
C ASP A 99 6.02 -10.09 -9.38
N PRO A 100 6.06 -10.32 -10.71
CA PRO A 100 7.00 -11.28 -11.30
C PRO A 100 8.47 -10.93 -11.03
N GLU A 101 8.78 -9.64 -10.82
CA GLU A 101 10.13 -9.15 -10.52
C GLU A 101 10.38 -9.02 -9.01
N ALA A 102 9.48 -9.55 -8.16
CA ALA A 102 9.57 -9.41 -6.71
C ALA A 102 10.90 -9.90 -6.13
N ILE A 103 11.39 -11.05 -6.63
CA ILE A 103 12.64 -11.66 -6.15
C ILE A 103 13.82 -10.75 -6.49
N ASP A 104 13.88 -10.21 -7.70
CA ASP A 104 14.96 -9.34 -8.15
C ASP A 104 14.97 -8.01 -7.39
N LYS A 105 13.80 -7.39 -7.23
CA LYS A 105 13.65 -6.17 -6.42
C LYS A 105 14.05 -6.40 -4.96
N LEU A 106 13.74 -7.57 -4.38
CA LEU A 106 14.17 -7.92 -3.02
C LEU A 106 15.67 -8.18 -2.93
N LYS A 107 16.29 -8.78 -3.96
CA LYS A 107 17.75 -8.98 -4.04
C LYS A 107 18.48 -7.65 -4.14
N GLU A 108 17.96 -6.69 -4.91
CA GLU A 108 18.49 -5.32 -4.96
C GLU A 108 18.39 -4.62 -3.60
N GLN A 109 17.23 -4.70 -2.94
CA GLN A 109 17.05 -4.17 -1.58
C GLN A 109 18.01 -4.82 -0.56
N LEU A 110 18.26 -6.12 -0.69
CA LEU A 110 19.21 -6.83 0.17
C LEU A 110 20.65 -6.33 -0.08
N ALA A 111 21.04 -6.19 -1.35
CA ALA A 111 22.36 -5.69 -1.72
C ALA A 111 22.58 -4.27 -1.16
N GLU A 112 21.58 -3.38 -1.28
CA GLU A 112 21.67 -2.03 -0.74
C GLU A 112 21.68 -1.98 0.80
N ALA A 113 20.98 -2.91 1.45
CA ALA A 113 21.06 -3.05 2.90
C ALA A 113 22.46 -3.54 3.35
N GLU A 114 23.09 -4.42 2.56
CA GLU A 114 24.44 -4.94 2.80
C GLU A 114 25.53 -3.89 2.55
N THR A 115 25.43 -3.09 1.48
CA THR A 115 26.32 -1.94 1.22
C THR A 115 26.22 -0.95 2.38
N THR A 116 25.01 -0.57 2.76
CA THR A 116 24.74 0.34 3.88
C THR A 116 25.34 -0.19 5.19
N GLN A 117 25.19 -1.48 5.49
CA GLN A 117 25.79 -2.08 6.69
C GLN A 117 27.32 -2.00 6.69
N ARG A 118 27.94 -2.29 5.54
CA ARG A 118 29.39 -2.22 5.35
C ARG A 118 29.88 -0.77 5.51
N ASP A 119 29.20 0.18 4.88
CA ASP A 119 29.55 1.60 4.90
C ASP A 119 29.40 2.20 6.30
N MET A 120 28.32 1.91 7.03
CA MET A 120 28.15 2.35 8.42
C MET A 120 29.26 1.83 9.33
N LYS A 121 29.66 0.55 9.16
CA LYS A 121 30.77 -0.01 9.94
C LYS A 121 32.11 0.64 9.58
N ALA A 122 32.36 0.90 8.30
CA ALA A 122 33.56 1.59 7.84
C ALA A 122 33.62 3.03 8.37
N ALA A 123 32.51 3.77 8.26
CA ALA A 123 32.37 5.11 8.81
C ALA A 123 32.61 5.13 10.32
N ASN A 124 32.04 4.21 11.10
CA ASN A 124 32.29 4.14 12.55
C ASN A 124 33.77 3.95 12.89
N LYS A 125 34.53 3.17 12.09
CA LYS A 125 35.98 3.04 12.28
C LYS A 125 36.70 4.37 12.05
N ILE A 126 36.32 5.11 11.01
CA ILE A 126 36.87 6.43 10.69
C ILE A 126 36.56 7.42 11.81
N VAL A 127 35.29 7.52 12.20
CA VAL A 127 34.81 8.39 13.27
C VAL A 127 35.58 8.13 14.57
N LEU A 128 35.72 6.87 14.99
CA LEU A 128 36.47 6.51 16.20
C LEU A 128 37.95 6.85 16.10
N LYS A 129 38.57 6.68 14.92
CA LYS A 129 39.98 7.05 14.69
C LYS A 129 40.19 8.55 14.84
N TRP A 130 39.32 9.37 14.25
CA TRP A 130 39.43 10.83 14.30
C TRP A 130 39.03 11.40 15.66
N ALA A 131 38.05 10.81 16.35
CA ALA A 131 37.72 11.17 17.73
C ALA A 131 38.91 10.98 18.68
N ARG A 132 39.69 9.90 18.52
CA ARG A 132 40.92 9.66 19.29
C ARG A 132 42.04 10.67 19.00
N LYS A 133 42.04 11.26 17.80
CA LYS A 133 42.97 12.35 17.43
C LYS A 133 42.55 13.71 17.98
N GLY A 134 41.40 13.81 18.66
CA GLY A 134 40.90 15.05 19.23
C GLY A 134 39.99 15.86 18.29
N VAL A 135 39.58 15.32 17.14
CA VAL A 135 38.58 15.97 16.28
C VAL A 135 37.21 15.87 16.96
N THR A 136 36.54 17.02 17.07
CA THR A 136 35.22 17.17 17.68
C THR A 136 34.26 17.84 16.69
N GLY A 137 32.99 17.98 17.07
CA GLY A 137 31.98 18.65 16.22
C GLY A 137 32.24 20.15 16.00
N GLU A 138 33.03 20.76 16.86
CA GLU A 138 33.42 22.18 16.83
C GLU A 138 34.77 22.41 16.13
N THR A 139 35.47 21.32 15.76
CA THR A 139 36.74 21.42 15.06
C THR A 139 36.52 21.97 13.64
N GLU A 140 37.22 23.05 13.31
CA GLU A 140 37.25 23.66 11.99
C GLU A 140 38.66 23.57 11.39
N GLY A 141 38.75 23.65 10.05
CA GLY A 141 40.01 23.63 9.32
C GLY A 141 40.41 22.26 8.77
N PRO A 142 41.70 22.06 8.43
CA PRO A 142 42.15 20.97 7.56
C PRO A 142 41.91 19.57 8.14
N ASP A 143 41.88 19.44 9.47
CA ASP A 143 41.62 18.17 10.14
C ASP A 143 40.15 17.72 9.99
N PHE A 144 39.20 18.67 10.05
CA PHE A 144 37.79 18.36 9.80
C PHE A 144 37.56 18.05 8.33
N ASP A 145 38.18 18.81 7.42
CA ASP A 145 38.06 18.59 5.98
C ASP A 145 38.62 17.21 5.58
N ALA A 146 39.75 16.81 6.15
CA ALA A 146 40.34 15.49 5.93
C ALA A 146 39.46 14.35 6.50
N TYR A 147 38.81 14.57 7.65
CA TYR A 147 37.83 13.63 8.21
C TYR A 147 36.57 13.52 7.33
N ALA A 148 36.02 14.65 6.89
CA ALA A 148 34.85 14.70 6.03
C ALA A 148 35.13 14.05 4.67
N ALA A 149 36.31 14.30 4.08
CA ALA A 149 36.77 13.66 2.85
C ALA A 149 36.88 12.13 3.02
N ALA A 150 37.46 11.66 4.13
CA ALA A 150 37.56 10.22 4.41
C ALA A 150 36.18 9.54 4.55
N LEU A 151 35.17 10.24 5.07
CA LEU A 151 33.80 9.73 5.10
C LEU A 151 33.14 9.74 3.71
N ALA A 152 33.36 10.80 2.93
CA ALA A 152 32.85 10.89 1.57
C ALA A 152 33.41 9.79 0.65
N GLU A 153 34.66 9.36 0.87
CA GLU A 153 35.28 8.21 0.19
C GLU A 153 34.57 6.88 0.50
N VAL A 154 34.05 6.70 1.72
CA VAL A 154 33.28 5.49 2.07
C VAL A 154 31.96 5.47 1.31
N ARG A 155 31.24 6.59 1.34
CA ARG A 155 30.00 6.73 0.59
C ARG A 155 29.75 8.20 0.27
N PRO A 156 29.51 8.58 -1.01
CA PRO A 156 29.31 9.98 -1.40
C PRO A 156 28.14 10.69 -0.69
N ILE A 157 27.17 9.93 -0.17
CA ILE A 157 26.05 10.49 0.59
C ILE A 157 26.45 10.99 2.00
N PHE A 158 27.66 10.63 2.47
CA PHE A 158 28.19 11.09 3.75
C PHE A 158 28.73 12.51 3.61
N THR A 159 27.82 13.47 3.76
CA THR A 159 28.13 14.91 3.65
C THR A 159 28.93 15.43 4.85
N PRO A 160 29.61 16.58 4.72
CA PRO A 160 30.27 17.24 5.85
C PRO A 160 29.32 17.52 7.03
N THR A 161 28.05 17.83 6.74
CA THR A 161 27.01 18.01 7.76
C THR A 161 26.78 16.72 8.55
N LEU A 162 26.68 15.57 7.86
CA LEU A 162 26.56 14.28 8.51
C LEU A 162 27.83 13.93 9.28
N ALA A 163 29.01 14.22 8.74
CA ALA A 163 30.29 14.01 9.41
C ALA A 163 30.34 14.71 10.78
N ARG A 164 29.86 15.96 10.84
CA ARG A 164 29.73 16.74 12.08
C ARG A 164 28.76 16.10 13.06
N GLN A 165 27.61 15.60 12.59
CA GLN A 165 26.66 14.88 13.42
C GLN A 165 27.25 13.58 13.99
N LEU A 166 27.99 12.83 13.17
CA LEU A 166 28.58 11.55 13.56
C LEU A 166 29.70 11.72 14.58
N ILE A 167 30.54 12.76 14.49
CA ILE A 167 31.61 12.98 15.47
C ILE A 167 31.10 13.62 16.77
N THR A 168 29.94 14.28 16.71
CA THR A 168 29.29 14.86 17.89
C THR A 168 28.67 13.76 18.74
N ARG A 169 28.93 13.78 20.05
CA ARG A 169 28.37 12.79 20.96
C ARG A 169 26.86 12.99 21.10
N ASN A 170 26.08 12.01 20.67
CA ASN A 170 24.64 11.99 20.79
C ASN A 170 24.21 10.74 21.58
N MET A 171 23.44 10.93 22.66
CA MET A 171 23.03 9.84 23.56
C MET A 171 24.19 8.94 24.00
N GLY A 172 25.34 9.55 24.32
CA GLY A 172 26.55 8.83 24.75
C GLY A 172 27.31 8.09 23.65
N CYS A 173 26.84 8.12 22.40
CA CYS A 173 27.47 7.43 21.27
C CYS A 173 28.08 8.43 20.28
N ILE A 174 29.15 8.00 19.59
CA ILE A 174 29.76 8.71 18.47
C ILE A 174 29.72 7.75 17.27
N GLY A 175 29.41 8.28 16.09
CA GLY A 175 29.18 7.53 14.85
C GLY A 175 27.73 7.09 14.69
N PHE A 176 27.50 6.17 13.77
CA PHE A 176 26.22 5.49 13.62
C PHE A 176 25.93 4.68 14.88
N ALA A 177 24.74 4.89 15.43
CA ALA A 177 24.34 4.30 16.69
C ALA A 177 24.20 2.77 16.57
N PRO A 178 24.51 1.99 17.63
CA PRO A 178 24.45 0.52 17.59
C PRO A 178 23.09 -0.02 17.14
N PHE A 179 21.99 0.61 17.54
CA PHE A 179 20.64 0.18 17.17
C PHE A 179 20.39 0.31 15.66
N GLN A 180 21.03 1.26 14.95
CA GLN A 180 20.86 1.40 13.49
C GLN A 180 21.45 0.18 12.76
N LEU A 181 22.63 -0.26 13.18
CA LEU A 181 23.29 -1.47 12.66
C LEU A 181 22.50 -2.74 13.00
N THR A 182 21.96 -2.84 14.22
CA THR A 182 21.13 -3.98 14.64
C THR A 182 19.83 -4.03 13.84
N ASN A 183 19.13 -2.91 13.70
CA ASN A 183 17.89 -2.82 12.92
C ASN A 183 18.12 -3.18 11.46
N ASN A 184 19.20 -2.68 10.85
CA ASN A 184 19.54 -3.01 9.47
C ASN A 184 19.85 -4.51 9.31
N SER A 185 20.62 -5.11 10.23
CA SER A 185 20.88 -6.55 10.21
C SER A 185 19.61 -7.41 10.36
N ALA A 186 18.65 -6.95 11.17
CA ALA A 186 17.35 -7.60 11.30
C ALA A 186 16.53 -7.48 10.01
N ASN A 187 16.56 -6.31 9.34
CA ASN A 187 15.94 -6.11 8.03
C ASN A 187 16.54 -7.05 6.98
N MET A 188 17.86 -7.12 6.87
CA MET A 188 18.57 -8.04 5.96
C MET A 188 18.11 -9.49 6.17
N ARG A 189 18.02 -9.95 7.43
CA ARG A 189 17.54 -11.30 7.74
C ARG A 189 16.11 -11.52 7.25
N ARG A 190 15.21 -10.55 7.47
CA ARG A 190 13.81 -10.65 7.01
C ARG A 190 13.72 -10.70 5.48
N ILE A 191 14.51 -9.89 4.77
CA ILE A 191 14.54 -9.87 3.30
C ILE A 191 15.04 -11.23 2.77
N ARG A 192 16.13 -11.78 3.33
CA ARG A 192 16.62 -13.12 2.94
C ARG A 192 15.57 -14.21 3.13
N GLN A 193 14.92 -14.23 4.30
CA GLN A 193 13.83 -15.18 4.57
C GLN A 193 12.68 -15.02 3.56
N ARG A 194 12.36 -13.78 3.19
CA ARG A 194 11.32 -13.49 2.20
C ARG A 194 11.71 -14.00 0.81
N ILE A 195 12.95 -13.78 0.38
CA ILE A 195 13.48 -14.29 -0.89
C ILE A 195 13.39 -15.81 -0.92
N GLU A 196 13.85 -16.50 0.12
CA GLU A 196 13.80 -17.96 0.20
C GLU A 196 12.36 -18.50 0.09
N VAL A 197 11.40 -17.85 0.74
CA VAL A 197 9.98 -18.23 0.65
C VAL A 197 9.45 -18.07 -0.77
N LEU A 198 9.80 -16.97 -1.46
CA LEU A 198 9.35 -16.72 -2.84
C LEU A 198 10.04 -17.65 -3.84
N GLU A 199 11.33 -17.93 -3.67
CA GLU A 199 12.07 -18.88 -4.52
C GLU A 199 11.49 -20.30 -4.40
N LYS A 200 11.18 -20.75 -3.17
CA LYS A 200 10.48 -22.04 -2.96
C LYS A 200 9.10 -22.06 -3.59
N ALA A 201 8.37 -20.93 -3.53
CA ALA A 201 7.06 -20.83 -4.16
C ALA A 201 7.17 -20.86 -5.70
N ALA A 202 8.21 -20.27 -6.28
CA ALA A 202 8.46 -20.25 -7.72
C ALA A 202 8.86 -21.62 -8.29
N THR A 203 9.45 -22.51 -7.48
CA THR A 203 9.75 -23.90 -7.90
C THR A 203 8.51 -24.80 -7.89
N ARG A 204 7.39 -24.35 -7.32
CA ARG A 204 6.18 -25.16 -7.25
C ARG A 204 5.59 -25.35 -8.64
N GLU A 205 5.15 -26.56 -8.94
CA GLU A 205 4.38 -26.85 -10.16
C GLU A 205 2.89 -26.61 -9.95
N SER A 206 2.24 -26.15 -11.02
CA SER A 206 0.79 -26.07 -11.06
C SER A 206 0.17 -27.46 -11.04
N ARG A 207 -0.87 -27.64 -10.22
CA ARG A 207 -1.57 -28.93 -10.08
C ARG A 207 -3.06 -28.72 -10.20
N GLU A 208 -3.69 -29.47 -11.10
CA GLU A 208 -5.14 -29.57 -11.20
C GLU A 208 -5.60 -30.89 -10.58
N THR A 209 -6.67 -30.85 -9.80
CA THR A 209 -7.29 -32.05 -9.23
C THR A 209 -8.79 -31.96 -9.41
N ARG A 210 -9.36 -32.99 -10.01
CA ARG A 210 -10.80 -33.12 -10.25
C ARG A 210 -11.45 -33.89 -9.10
N TRP A 211 -12.61 -33.41 -8.69
CA TRP A 211 -13.39 -33.92 -7.59
C TRP A 211 -14.78 -34.27 -8.07
N ILE A 212 -15.38 -35.26 -7.41
CA ILE A 212 -16.72 -35.74 -7.75
C ILE A 212 -17.71 -34.57 -7.74
N GLY A 213 -18.64 -34.58 -8.69
CA GLY A 213 -19.58 -33.48 -8.89
C GLY A 213 -19.05 -32.35 -9.76
N GLY A 214 -17.98 -32.59 -10.53
CA GLY A 214 -17.45 -31.67 -11.54
C GLY A 214 -16.67 -30.48 -10.97
N ILE A 215 -16.17 -30.61 -9.74
CA ILE A 215 -15.44 -29.55 -9.04
C ILE A 215 -13.96 -29.68 -9.39
N ILE A 216 -13.35 -28.57 -9.78
CA ILE A 216 -11.93 -28.53 -10.18
C ILE A 216 -11.19 -27.64 -9.19
N ILE A 217 -10.18 -28.20 -8.52
CA ILE A 217 -9.23 -27.41 -7.75
C ILE A 217 -7.97 -27.24 -8.58
N THR A 218 -7.55 -25.99 -8.79
CA THR A 218 -6.30 -25.66 -9.47
C THR A 218 -5.39 -24.91 -8.49
N GLU A 219 -4.26 -25.52 -8.17
CA GLU A 219 -3.13 -24.83 -7.54
C GLU A 219 -2.36 -24.08 -8.63
N ASN A 220 -2.82 -22.89 -8.98
CA ASN A 220 -2.27 -22.07 -10.06
C ASN A 220 -1.05 -21.28 -9.54
N THR A 221 0.15 -21.73 -9.95
CA THR A 221 1.41 -21.11 -9.53
C THR A 221 1.68 -19.81 -10.28
N ASP A 222 1.25 -19.70 -11.53
CA ASP A 222 1.45 -18.52 -12.37
C ASP A 222 0.65 -17.31 -11.87
N GLU A 223 -0.60 -17.54 -11.45
CA GLU A 223 -1.42 -16.51 -10.81
C GLU A 223 -1.18 -16.38 -9.30
N ASN A 224 -0.38 -17.28 -8.71
CA ASN A 224 -0.21 -17.42 -7.26
C ASN A 224 -1.58 -17.55 -6.54
N ARG A 225 -2.48 -18.37 -7.09
CA ARG A 225 -3.85 -18.58 -6.59
C ARG A 225 -4.19 -20.06 -6.42
N LEU A 226 -4.92 -20.36 -5.35
CA LEU A 226 -5.68 -21.60 -5.25
C LEU A 226 -7.10 -21.30 -5.76
N GLN A 227 -7.49 -21.95 -6.85
CA GLN A 227 -8.77 -21.78 -7.53
C GLN A 227 -9.65 -23.00 -7.31
N ILE A 228 -10.93 -22.78 -7.04
CA ILE A 228 -11.96 -23.80 -6.93
C ILE A 228 -13.07 -23.42 -7.91
N ALA A 229 -13.14 -24.15 -9.03
CA ALA A 229 -14.18 -24.01 -10.03
C ALA A 229 -15.30 -25.02 -9.76
N PHE A 230 -16.54 -24.56 -9.92
CA PHE A 230 -17.75 -25.37 -9.79
C PHE A 230 -18.45 -25.39 -11.15
N PRO A 231 -19.15 -26.47 -11.53
CA PRO A 231 -19.82 -26.57 -12.84
C PRO A 231 -21.02 -25.61 -12.98
N GLY A 232 -21.40 -24.92 -11.90
CA GLY A 232 -22.43 -23.90 -11.86
C GLY A 232 -22.40 -23.15 -10.55
N LYS A 233 -23.37 -22.26 -10.34
CA LYS A 233 -23.46 -21.46 -9.11
C LYS A 233 -23.69 -22.37 -7.89
N PRO A 234 -22.75 -22.42 -6.92
CA PRO A 234 -22.95 -23.20 -5.71
C PRO A 234 -24.10 -22.65 -4.88
N ASP A 235 -24.69 -23.51 -4.05
CA ASP A 235 -25.75 -23.13 -3.13
C ASP A 235 -25.27 -22.08 -2.10
N ALA A 236 -26.21 -21.48 -1.36
CA ALA A 236 -25.87 -20.40 -0.43
C ALA A 236 -24.91 -20.87 0.69
N ALA A 237 -25.10 -22.08 1.23
CA ALA A 237 -24.28 -22.57 2.33
C ALA A 237 -22.83 -22.80 1.88
N THR A 238 -22.61 -23.38 0.70
CA THR A 238 -21.26 -23.54 0.13
C THR A 238 -20.57 -22.20 -0.11
N ARG A 239 -21.29 -21.20 -0.63
CA ARG A 239 -20.71 -19.86 -0.84
C ARG A 239 -20.31 -19.19 0.46
N ASP A 240 -21.07 -19.38 1.53
CA ASP A 240 -20.74 -18.81 2.84
C ASP A 240 -19.59 -19.57 3.54
N ALA A 241 -19.50 -20.89 3.34
CA ALA A 241 -18.34 -21.68 3.73
C ALA A 241 -17.06 -21.23 3.00
N LEU A 242 -17.13 -20.96 1.70
CA LEU A 242 -16.01 -20.43 0.91
C LEU A 242 -15.56 -19.04 1.41
N LYS A 243 -16.52 -18.12 1.61
CA LYS A 243 -16.21 -16.77 2.13
C LYS A 243 -15.59 -16.80 3.53
N SER A 244 -16.12 -17.64 4.42
CA SER A 244 -15.59 -17.77 5.79
C SER A 244 -14.18 -18.36 5.82
N ASN A 245 -13.82 -19.17 4.81
CA ASN A 245 -12.46 -19.67 4.59
C ASN A 245 -11.57 -18.75 3.74
N GLY A 246 -12.04 -17.52 3.47
CA GLY A 246 -11.27 -16.47 2.79
C GLY A 246 -11.22 -16.55 1.27
N PHE A 247 -12.00 -17.44 0.65
CA PHE A 247 -12.13 -17.49 -0.81
C PHE A 247 -13.01 -16.34 -1.32
N ARG A 248 -12.63 -15.76 -2.45
CA ARG A 248 -13.35 -14.69 -3.14
C ARG A 248 -13.69 -15.13 -4.56
N TRP A 249 -14.91 -14.83 -4.99
CA TRP A 249 -15.32 -15.06 -6.37
C TRP A 249 -14.54 -14.18 -7.33
N ALA A 250 -13.96 -14.78 -8.37
CA ALA A 250 -13.25 -14.09 -9.44
C ALA A 250 -13.99 -14.30 -10.77
N PRO A 251 -14.81 -13.32 -11.21
CA PRO A 251 -15.60 -13.44 -12.43
C PRO A 251 -14.77 -13.70 -13.70
N SER A 252 -13.53 -13.21 -13.74
CA SER A 252 -12.63 -13.40 -14.89
C SER A 252 -12.07 -14.82 -15.01
N GLN A 253 -12.08 -15.59 -13.93
CA GLN A 253 -11.57 -16.97 -13.87
C GLN A 253 -12.69 -18.00 -13.66
N ASP A 254 -13.95 -17.52 -13.56
CA ASP A 254 -15.13 -18.33 -13.21
C ASP A 254 -14.90 -19.27 -11.99
N ALA A 255 -14.12 -18.80 -11.02
CA ALA A 255 -13.65 -19.61 -9.90
C ALA A 255 -13.65 -18.83 -8.57
N TRP A 256 -13.78 -19.58 -7.47
CA TRP A 256 -13.49 -19.08 -6.13
C TRP A 256 -12.00 -19.19 -5.86
N GLN A 257 -11.36 -18.09 -5.50
CA GLN A 257 -9.92 -18.07 -5.34
C GLN A 257 -9.42 -17.33 -4.10
N ARG A 258 -8.23 -17.73 -3.65
CA ARG A 258 -7.41 -17.01 -2.65
C ARG A 258 -5.93 -17.21 -2.97
N GLN A 259 -5.05 -16.44 -2.32
CA GLN A 259 -3.61 -16.56 -2.53
C GLN A 259 -3.11 -17.97 -2.21
N LEU A 260 -2.28 -18.52 -3.10
CA LEU A 260 -1.72 -19.87 -2.97
C LEU A 260 -0.76 -19.90 -1.77
N THR A 261 -1.22 -20.52 -0.70
CA THR A 261 -0.48 -20.67 0.56
C THR A 261 -0.80 -22.05 1.14
N ASN A 262 0.05 -22.59 2.00
CA ASN A 262 -0.24 -23.86 2.68
C ASN A 262 -1.57 -23.80 3.46
N ALA A 263 -1.87 -22.65 4.07
CA ALA A 263 -3.15 -22.40 4.71
C ALA A 263 -4.33 -22.38 3.73
N ALA A 264 -4.14 -21.89 2.50
CA ALA A 264 -5.17 -21.95 1.46
C ALA A 264 -5.48 -23.38 1.05
N ILE A 265 -4.46 -24.20 0.83
CA ILE A 265 -4.62 -25.61 0.44
C ILE A 265 -5.34 -26.38 1.54
N TYR A 266 -4.94 -26.16 2.80
CA TYR A 266 -5.62 -26.74 3.95
C TYR A 266 -7.09 -26.28 4.03
N ALA A 267 -7.36 -24.98 3.84
CA ALA A 267 -8.73 -24.45 3.85
C ALA A 267 -9.58 -25.02 2.71
N GLY A 268 -9.01 -25.15 1.50
CA GLY A 268 -9.69 -25.77 0.36
C GLY A 268 -10.08 -27.22 0.66
N ARG A 269 -9.15 -28.02 1.17
CA ARG A 269 -9.41 -29.39 1.61
C ARG A 269 -10.51 -29.47 2.67
N ARG A 270 -10.53 -28.53 3.64
CA ARG A 270 -11.57 -28.46 4.67
C ARG A 270 -12.95 -28.15 4.11
N VAL A 271 -13.05 -27.19 3.19
CA VAL A 271 -14.33 -26.85 2.54
C VAL A 271 -14.87 -28.07 1.80
N ILE A 272 -14.01 -28.77 1.07
CA ILE A 272 -14.39 -29.94 0.27
C ILE A 272 -14.79 -31.13 1.14
N ALA A 273 -14.04 -31.38 2.23
CA ALA A 273 -14.41 -32.39 3.21
C ALA A 273 -15.77 -32.08 3.88
N ALA A 274 -16.05 -30.80 4.18
CA ALA A 274 -17.34 -30.39 4.73
C ALA A 274 -18.51 -30.57 3.75
N LEU A 275 -18.24 -30.58 2.44
CA LEU A 275 -19.21 -30.87 1.39
C LEU A 275 -19.35 -32.38 1.11
N GLY A 276 -18.57 -33.24 1.78
CA GLY A 276 -18.64 -34.70 1.61
C GLY A 276 -18.11 -35.19 0.26
N LEU A 277 -17.30 -34.39 -0.43
CA LEU A 277 -16.79 -34.71 -1.76
C LEU A 277 -15.48 -35.49 -1.64
N THR A 278 -15.37 -36.61 -2.37
CA THR A 278 -14.11 -37.36 -2.51
C THR A 278 -13.41 -36.99 -3.82
N PRO A 279 -12.07 -37.13 -3.91
CA PRO A 279 -11.36 -36.99 -5.17
C PRO A 279 -11.93 -38.01 -6.17
N GLU A 280 -12.00 -37.66 -7.44
CA GLU A 280 -12.17 -38.69 -8.47
C GLU A 280 -10.89 -39.55 -8.44
N GLU A 281 -11.02 -40.84 -8.13
CA GLU A 281 -9.90 -41.77 -8.28
C GLU A 281 -9.54 -41.80 -9.77
N ASN A 282 -8.27 -41.51 -10.08
CA ASN A 282 -7.73 -41.64 -11.44
C ASN A 282 -7.85 -43.08 -11.94
#